data_AF-A0A537JGB5-F1
#
_entry.id   AF-A0A537JGB5-F1
#
_cell.length_a   1.000
_cell.length_b   1.000
_cell.length_c   1.000
_cell.angle_alpha   90.00
_cell.angle_beta   90.00
_cell.angle_gamma   90.00
#
_symmetry.space_group_name_H-M   'P 1'
#
loop_
_entity.id
_entity.type
_entity.pdbx_description
1 polymer ?
#
loop_
_entity_poly.entity_id
_entity_poly.type
_entity_poly.pdbx_seq_one_letter_code
_entity_poly.pdbx_strand_id
1 'polypeptide(L)' 'AEATRLAILAQSGLARAVSPTHTSVDGDTFFVVSRGAVAADWLALQAAVPLVVAEAVMRSVRMARTLGGIPGLATPAG' A
#
# COMPACT_ATOMS: atom_id res chain seq x y z
N ALA A 1 13.06 7.75 13.25
CA ALA A 1 13.93 7.08 12.25
C ALA A 1 13.27 5.81 11.70
N GLU A 2 12.87 4.86 12.55
CA GLU A 2 12.26 3.59 12.13
C GLU A 2 10.98 3.76 11.30
N ALA A 3 10.00 4.54 11.78
CA ALA A 3 8.76 4.79 11.05
C ALA A 3 9.00 5.40 9.65
N THR A 4 9.91 6.37 9.55
CA THR A 4 10.34 6.94 8.27
C THR A 4 10.97 5.89 7.36
N ARG A 5 11.78 4.98 7.91
CA ARG A 5 12.37 3.90 7.13
C ARG A 5 11.31 2.92 6.60
N LEU A 6 10.32 2.58 7.42
CA LEU A 6 9.19 1.77 6.96
C LEU A 6 8.37 2.49 5.87
N ALA A 7 8.15 3.80 5.99
CA ALA A 7 7.48 4.58 4.96
C ALA A 7 8.23 4.56 3.61
N ILE A 8 9.56 4.62 3.65
CA ILE A 8 10.41 4.45 2.45
C ILE A 8 10.25 3.05 1.87
N LEU A 9 10.27 2.00 2.70
CA LEU A 9 10.09 0.61 2.23
C LEU A 9 8.70 0.35 1.64
N ALA A 10 7.67 1.07 2.10
CA ALA A 10 6.33 0.99 1.53
C ALA A 10 6.29 1.36 0.04
N GLN A 11 7.13 2.30 -0.40
CA GLN A 11 7.25 2.66 -1.82
C GLN A 11 7.63 1.45 -2.70
N SER A 12 8.50 0.56 -2.21
CA SER A 12 8.82 -0.68 -2.91
C SER A 12 7.63 -1.63 -3.02
N GLY A 13 6.69 -1.59 -2.07
CA GLY A 13 5.43 -2.32 -2.15
C GLY A 13 4.51 -1.77 -3.24
N LEU A 14 4.43 -0.44 -3.37
CA LEU A 14 3.67 0.21 -4.43
C LEU A 14 4.20 -0.18 -5.82
N ALA A 15 5.52 -0.10 -6.01
CA ALA A 15 6.18 -0.49 -7.26
C ALA A 15 6.00 -1.97 -7.65
N ARG A 16 5.61 -2.86 -6.71
CA ARG A 16 5.27 -4.26 -7.01
C ARG A 16 3.85 -4.45 -7.53
N ALA A 17 2.94 -3.54 -7.22
CA ALA A 17 1.52 -3.64 -7.56
C ALA A 17 1.10 -2.70 -8.70
N VAL A 18 1.84 -1.62 -8.92
CA VAL A 18 1.54 -0.59 -9.92
C VAL A 18 2.77 -0.37 -10.80
N SER A 19 2.57 -0.19 -12.11
CA SER A 19 3.65 0.07 -13.06
C SER A 19 3.16 0.89 -14.26
N PRO A 20 3.78 2.05 -14.58
CA PRO A 20 4.85 2.70 -13.82
C PRO A 20 4.33 3.31 -12.50
N THR A 21 5.24 3.59 -11.58
CA THR A 21 5.01 4.36 -10.32
C THR A 21 6.06 5.46 -10.21
N HIS A 22 5.87 6.38 -9.26
CA HIS A 22 6.84 7.46 -8.99
C HIS A 22 7.09 8.36 -10.21
N THR A 23 6.09 8.55 -11.07
CA THR A 23 6.23 9.47 -12.19
C THR A 23 6.21 10.91 -11.69
N SER A 24 6.62 11.87 -12.53
CA SER A 24 6.62 13.29 -12.16
C SER A 24 5.24 13.88 -11.88
N VAL A 25 4.17 13.15 -12.23
CA VAL A 25 2.78 13.56 -12.01
C VAL A 25 2.12 12.79 -10.84
N ASP A 26 2.82 11.85 -10.22
CA ASP A 26 2.32 11.07 -9.09
C ASP A 26 2.69 11.70 -7.74
N GLY A 27 1.74 11.68 -6.80
CA GLY A 27 1.91 12.17 -5.44
C GLY A 27 2.18 11.07 -4.41
N ASP A 28 2.89 10.00 -4.78
CA ASP A 28 3.04 8.78 -3.98
C ASP A 28 3.61 9.07 -2.57
N THR A 29 2.76 8.95 -1.54
CA THR A 29 3.12 9.29 -0.16
C THR A 29 2.66 8.23 0.83
N PHE A 30 3.55 7.80 1.72
CA PHE A 30 3.24 6.85 2.80
C PHE A 30 3.49 7.47 4.17
N PHE A 31 2.58 7.20 5.10
CA PHE A 31 2.69 7.56 6.51
C PHE A 31 2.71 6.29 7.36
N VAL A 32 3.50 6.30 8.43
CA VAL A 32 3.61 5.18 9.37
C VAL A 32 3.36 5.68 10.78
N VAL A 33 2.46 5.01 11.48
CA VAL A 33 2.10 5.29 12.87
C VAL A 33 2.26 4.01 13.68
N SER A 34 2.79 4.13 14.89
CA SER A 34 2.85 3.05 15.86
C SER A 34 2.06 3.45 17.11
N ARG A 35 1.23 2.53 17.62
CA ARG A 35 0.61 2.67 18.94
C ARG A 35 1.60 2.45 20.09
N GLY A 36 2.78 1.88 19.80
CA GLY A 36 3.81 1.61 20.82
C GLY A 36 3.43 0.56 21.87
N ALA A 37 2.42 -0.26 21.61
CA ALA A 37 1.88 -1.21 22.60
C ALA A 37 2.64 -2.54 22.68
N VAL A 38 3.40 -2.91 21.65
CA VAL A 38 4.11 -4.19 21.55
C VAL A 38 5.46 -3.97 20.88
N ALA A 39 6.51 -4.60 21.41
CA ALA A 39 7.81 -4.65 20.76
C ALA A 39 7.72 -5.54 19.51
N ALA A 40 8.20 -5.02 18.38
CA ALA A 40 8.17 -5.74 17.12
C ALA A 40 9.59 -6.08 16.66
N ASP A 41 9.73 -7.23 16.01
CA ASP A 41 10.98 -7.58 15.35
C ASP A 41 11.22 -6.66 14.15
N TRP A 42 12.35 -5.94 14.18
CA TRP A 42 12.64 -4.90 13.22
C TRP A 42 12.88 -5.44 11.80
N LEU A 43 13.48 -6.63 11.66
CA LEU A 43 13.73 -7.24 10.36
C LEU A 43 12.43 -7.76 9.75
N ALA A 44 11.59 -8.40 10.57
CA ALA A 44 10.29 -8.88 10.17
C ALA A 44 9.38 -7.73 9.70
N LEU A 45 9.38 -6.59 10.41
CA LEU A 45 8.63 -5.40 9.97
C LEU A 45 9.10 -4.88 8.62
N GLN A 46 10.41 -4.73 8.43
CA GLN A 46 10.97 -4.26 7.16
C GLN A 46 10.63 -5.20 6.00
N ALA A 47 10.66 -6.50 6.22
CA ALA A 47 10.30 -7.50 5.21
C ALA A 47 8.79 -7.51 4.91
N ALA A 48 7.95 -7.33 5.93
CA ALA A 48 6.51 -7.37 5.79
C ALA A 48 5.94 -6.13 5.06
N VAL A 49 6.46 -4.93 5.34
CA VAL A 49 5.88 -3.67 4.84
C VAL A 49 5.68 -3.64 3.32
N PRO A 50 6.68 -3.95 2.47
CA PRO A 50 6.46 -3.96 1.01
C PRO A 50 5.40 -4.97 0.57
N LEU A 51 5.34 -6.14 1.22
CA LEU A 51 4.39 -7.21 0.88
C LEU A 51 2.96 -6.80 1.22
N VAL A 52 2.73 -6.26 2.42
CA VAL A 52 1.38 -5.85 2.85
C VAL A 52 0.89 -4.63 2.09
N VAL A 53 1.78 -3.71 1.69
CA VAL A 53 1.42 -2.56 0.85
C VAL A 53 0.99 -3.03 -0.54
N ALA A 54 1.74 -3.93 -1.16
CA ALA A 54 1.37 -4.50 -2.46
C ALA A 54 0.01 -5.21 -2.40
N GLU A 55 -0.23 -6.02 -1.35
CA GLU A 55 -1.52 -6.69 -1.18
C GLU A 55 -2.66 -5.69 -0.90
N ALA A 56 -2.40 -4.64 -0.11
CA ALA A 56 -3.40 -3.61 0.15
C ALA A 56 -3.83 -2.88 -1.14
N VAL A 57 -2.88 -2.58 -2.05
CA VAL A 57 -3.19 -2.02 -3.36
C VAL A 57 -3.99 -3.00 -4.21
N MET A 58 -3.57 -4.27 -4.31
CA MET A 58 -4.33 -5.26 -5.07
C MET A 58 -5.74 -5.47 -4.52
N ARG A 59 -5.89 -5.48 -3.19
CA ARG A 59 -7.17 -5.53 -2.50
C ARG A 59 -8.03 -4.32 -2.83
N SER A 60 -7.46 -3.10 -2.88
CA SER A 60 -8.24 -1.90 -3.19
C SER A 60 -8.83 -1.96 -4.60
N VAL A 61 -8.07 -2.42 -5.59
CA VAL A 61 -8.55 -2.60 -6.97
C VAL A 61 -9.67 -3.65 -7.02
N ARG A 62 -9.48 -4.82 -6.38
CA ARG A 62 -10.50 -5.89 -6.32
C ARG A 62 -11.79 -5.46 -5.62
N MET A 63 -11.69 -4.54 -4.66
CA MET A 63 -12.83 -4.02 -3.90
C MET A 63 -13.45 -2.76 -4.52
N ALA A 64 -12.83 -2.17 -5.54
CA ALA A 64 -13.34 -0.97 -6.19
C ALA A 64 -14.66 -1.29 -6.90
N ARG A 65 -15.72 -0.57 -6.54
CA ARG A 65 -17.02 -0.63 -7.22
C ARG A 65 -17.03 0.31 -8.42
N THR A 66 -17.86 -0.01 -9.42
CA THR A 66 -18.13 0.91 -10.53
C THR A 66 -18.70 2.22 -10.00
N LEU A 67 -18.16 3.35 -10.46
CA LEU A 67 -18.58 4.69 -10.07
C LEU A 67 -18.41 5.66 -11.23
N GLY A 68 -19.41 6.52 -11.48
CA GLY A 68 -19.31 7.59 -12.49
C GLY A 68 -19.07 7.09 -13.91
N GLY A 69 -19.56 5.89 -14.25
CA GLY A 69 -19.32 5.25 -15.55
C GLY A 69 -17.94 4.60 -15.71
N ILE A 70 -17.09 4.66 -14.68
CA ILE A 70 -15.79 3.97 -14.65
C ILE A 70 -15.98 2.60 -14.00
N PRO A 71 -15.75 1.48 -14.72
CA PRO A 71 -15.93 0.14 -14.18
C PRO A 71 -14.95 -0.17 -13.03
N GLY A 72 -15.45 -0.76 -11.96
CA GLY A 72 -14.65 -1.37 -10.89
C GLY A 72 -14.61 -2.89 -10.99
N LEU A 73 -13.68 -3.55 -10.30
CA LEU A 73 -13.56 -5.02 -10.28
C LEU A 73 -14.45 -5.71 -9.24
N ALA A 74 -15.00 -4.98 -8.27
CA ALA A 74 -15.89 -5.57 -7.28
C ALA A 74 -17.15 -6.11 -7.98
N THR A 75 -17.52 -7.35 -7.66
CA THR A 75 -18.78 -7.92 -8.11
C THR A 75 -19.93 -6.98 -7.68
N PRO A 76 -20.87 -6.65 -8.57
CA PRO A 76 -22.06 -5.90 -8.19
C PRO A 76 -22.72 -6.62 -7.01
N ALA A 77 -23.07 -5.88 -5.95
CA ALA A 77 -23.97 -6.43 -4.95
C ALA A 77 -25.27 -6.80 -5.68
N GLY A 78 -25.62 -8.09 -5.65
CA GLY A 78 -26.90 -8.57 -6.15
C GLY A 78 -28.07 -7.90 -5.44
#